data_AF-A0K158-F1
#
_entry.id   AF-A0K158-F1
#
_cell.length_a   1.000
_cell.length_b   1.000
_cell.length_c   1.000
_cell.angle_alpha   90.00
_cell.angle_beta   90.00
_cell.angle_gamma   90.00
#
_symmetry.space_group_name_H-M   'P 1'
#
loop_
_entity.id
_entity.type
_entity.pdbx_description
1 polymer ?
#
loop_
_entity_poly.entity_id
_entity_poly.type
_entity_poly.pdbx_seq_one_letter_code
_entity_poly.pdbx_strand_id
1 'polypeptide(L)'
;MGFDRNEPEQRRQLRAALKAAEITPGELWLNYFSLGGSVGEYEVEAYLQGLLSLPPIQRDLLAMAANELIEAMPRLFAPYSDDLNLPEAVEGVPEAVPEAAHESGQESESAGGRDGHGRPGPDEFTDPSEDG
;
A
#
# COMPACT_ATOMS: atom_id res chain seq x y z
N MET A 1 28.69 15.01 -11.71
CA MET A 1 28.70 14.01 -10.62
C MET A 1 28.73 14.76 -9.31
N GLY A 2 27.56 15.06 -8.75
CA GLY A 2 27.47 15.72 -7.45
C GLY A 2 27.32 14.66 -6.38
N PHE A 3 28.27 14.58 -5.46
CA PHE A 3 28.04 13.86 -4.21
C PHE A 3 26.87 14.55 -3.51
N ASP A 4 25.75 13.85 -3.38
CA ASP A 4 24.63 14.38 -2.61
C ASP A 4 25.10 14.57 -1.17
N ARG A 5 25.16 15.83 -0.73
CA ARG A 5 25.57 16.18 0.64
C ARG A 5 24.70 15.50 1.69
N ASN A 6 23.49 15.12 1.30
CA ASN A 6 22.50 14.48 2.16
C ASN A 6 22.65 12.96 2.24
N GLU A 7 23.45 12.32 1.38
CA GLU A 7 23.59 10.85 1.39
C GLU A 7 24.05 10.29 2.74
N PRO A 8 25.11 10.83 3.39
CA PRO A 8 25.56 10.31 4.67
C PRO A 8 24.50 10.47 5.77
N GLU A 9 23.73 11.55 5.70
CA GLU A 9 22.62 11.84 6.61
C GLU A 9 21.48 10.85 6.41
N GLN A 10 21.01 10.69 5.18
CA GLN A 10 19.95 9.74 4.79
C GLN A 10 20.32 8.32 5.20
N ARG A 11 21.55 7.88 4.89
CA ARG A 11 22.06 6.57 5.30
C ARG A 11 22.05 6.40 6.81
N ARG A 12 22.48 7.41 7.57
CA ARG A 12 22.52 7.33 9.04
C ARG A 12 21.11 7.20 9.61
N GLN A 13 20.16 7.97 9.11
CA GLN A 13 18.76 7.90 9.55
C GLN A 13 18.13 6.54 9.19
N LEU A 14 18.37 6.05 7.97
CA LEU A 14 17.92 4.73 7.54
C LEU A 14 18.45 3.63 8.48
N ARG A 15 19.76 3.60 8.74
CA ARG A 15 20.35 2.63 9.69
C ARG A 15 19.75 2.72 11.09
N ALA A 16 19.47 3.93 11.57
CA ALA A 16 18.87 4.14 12.87
C ALA A 16 17.45 3.57 12.92
N ALA A 17 16.65 3.78 11.87
CA ALA A 17 15.31 3.23 11.73
C ALA A 17 15.32 1.69 11.71
N LEU A 18 16.19 1.07 10.89
CA LEU A 18 16.35 -0.39 10.84
C LEU A 18 16.71 -0.96 12.22
N LYS A 19 17.66 -0.33 12.92
CA LYS A 19 18.07 -0.76 14.26
C LYS A 19 16.94 -0.63 15.29
N ALA A 20 16.15 0.43 15.22
CA ALA A 20 15.04 0.66 16.15
C ALA A 20 13.89 -0.33 15.92
N ALA A 21 13.72 -0.78 14.68
CA ALA A 21 12.69 -1.71 14.25
C ALA A 21 13.14 -3.18 14.20
N GLU A 22 14.40 -3.45 14.59
CA GLU A 22 15.04 -4.77 14.49
C GLU A 22 14.98 -5.39 13.07
N ILE A 23 14.90 -4.55 12.03
CA ILE A 23 14.85 -4.98 10.62
C ILE A 23 16.25 -5.39 10.16
N THR A 24 16.36 -6.59 9.61
CA THR A 24 17.60 -7.10 9.02
C THR A 24 17.85 -6.52 7.63
N PRO A 25 19.13 -6.43 7.17
CA PRO A 25 19.43 -6.01 5.80
C PRO A 25 18.74 -6.85 4.72
N GLY A 26 18.57 -8.16 4.96
CA GLY A 26 17.88 -9.06 4.05
C GLY A 26 16.38 -8.75 3.94
N GLU A 27 15.70 -8.49 5.05
CA GLU A 27 14.28 -8.08 5.03
C GLU A 27 14.09 -6.75 4.31
N LEU A 28 14.97 -5.77 4.58
CA LEU A 28 14.98 -4.51 3.87
C LEU A 28 15.17 -4.73 2.37
N TRP A 29 16.14 -5.55 1.99
CA TRP A 29 16.43 -5.84 0.59
C TRP A 29 15.25 -6.51 -0.13
N LEU A 30 14.58 -7.47 0.51
CA LEU A 30 13.41 -8.15 -0.07
C LEU A 30 12.24 -7.19 -0.34
N ASN A 31 11.95 -6.28 0.59
CA ASN A 31 10.91 -5.28 0.36
C ASN A 31 11.35 -4.27 -0.72
N TYR A 32 12.57 -3.75 -0.62
CA TYR A 32 13.16 -2.87 -1.63
C TYR A 32 13.15 -3.47 -3.06
N PHE A 33 13.45 -4.75 -3.19
CA PHE A 33 13.39 -5.47 -4.47
C PHE A 33 11.96 -5.52 -5.02
N SER A 34 10.97 -5.74 -4.14
CA SER A 34 9.54 -5.75 -4.51
C SER A 34 9.06 -4.38 -5.00
N LEU A 35 9.69 -3.29 -4.55
CA LEU A 35 9.44 -1.91 -5.00
C LEU A 35 10.15 -1.55 -6.33
N GLY A 36 10.83 -2.51 -6.97
CA GLY A 36 11.58 -2.27 -8.22
C GLY A 36 13.03 -1.84 -8.00
N GLY A 37 13.59 -2.14 -6.82
CA GLY A 37 15.02 -1.98 -6.54
C GLY A 37 15.90 -2.72 -7.55
N SER A 38 16.95 -2.05 -8.05
CA SER A 38 17.86 -2.60 -9.06
C SER A 38 19.20 -3.11 -8.51
N VAL A 39 19.43 -2.91 -7.21
CA VAL A 39 20.69 -3.13 -6.53
C VAL A 39 20.64 -4.45 -5.75
N GLY A 40 21.75 -5.18 -5.71
CA GLY A 40 21.82 -6.47 -5.00
C GLY A 40 21.87 -6.33 -3.47
N GLU A 41 21.61 -7.42 -2.75
CA GLU A 41 21.63 -7.47 -1.28
C GLU A 41 22.97 -6.99 -0.71
N TYR A 42 24.10 -7.50 -1.25
CA TYR A 42 25.43 -7.10 -0.81
C TYR A 42 25.75 -5.62 -1.08
N GLU A 43 25.21 -5.04 -2.15
CA GLU A 43 25.38 -3.63 -2.45
C GLU A 43 24.53 -2.76 -1.52
N VAL A 44 23.34 -3.21 -1.13
CA VAL A 44 22.53 -2.59 -0.07
C VAL A 44 23.28 -2.63 1.27
N GLU A 45 23.87 -3.77 1.64
CA GLU A 45 24.70 -3.88 2.84
C GLU A 45 25.92 -2.96 2.80
N ALA A 46 26.64 -2.94 1.67
CA ALA A 46 27.78 -2.06 1.46
C ALA A 46 27.38 -0.58 1.53
N TYR A 47 26.22 -0.22 0.96
CA TYR A 47 25.66 1.10 1.09
C TYR A 47 25.39 1.43 2.55
N LEU A 48 24.68 0.57 3.29
CA LEU A 48 24.41 0.77 4.71
C LEU A 48 25.72 0.95 5.47
N GLN A 49 26.76 0.15 5.21
CA GLN A 49 28.07 0.27 5.85
C GLN A 49 28.87 1.53 5.44
N GLY A 50 28.40 2.26 4.43
CA GLY A 50 29.09 3.44 3.90
C GLY A 50 30.28 3.11 3.01
N LEU A 51 30.38 1.86 2.55
CA LEU A 51 31.41 1.37 1.61
C LEU A 51 31.04 1.65 0.15
N LEU A 52 29.75 1.90 -0.13
CA LEU A 52 29.21 2.19 -1.45
C LEU A 52 28.28 3.41 -1.40
N SER A 53 28.26 4.18 -2.49
CA SER A 53 27.26 5.22 -2.72
C SER A 53 26.25 4.75 -3.74
N LEU A 54 24.97 5.01 -3.48
CA LEU A 54 23.86 4.64 -4.37
C LEU A 54 23.23 5.88 -5.01
N PRO A 55 22.65 5.75 -6.22
CA PRO A 55 21.87 6.83 -6.83
C PRO A 55 20.71 7.26 -5.94
N PRO A 56 20.29 8.55 -5.98
CA PRO A 56 19.20 9.07 -5.14
C PRO A 56 17.95 8.21 -5.12
N ILE A 57 17.49 7.79 -6.30
CA ILE A 57 16.30 6.96 -6.45
C ILE A 57 16.41 5.63 -5.68
N GLN A 58 17.60 5.01 -5.65
CA GLN A 58 17.79 3.76 -4.92
C GLN A 58 17.81 3.98 -3.41
N ARG A 59 18.35 5.11 -2.95
CA ARG A 59 18.32 5.47 -1.52
C ARG A 59 16.90 5.78 -1.04
N ASP A 60 16.11 6.43 -1.90
CA ASP A 60 14.71 6.75 -1.59
C ASP A 60 13.84 5.49 -1.57
N LEU A 61 14.07 4.54 -2.47
CA LEU A 61 13.41 3.22 -2.44
C LEU A 61 13.78 2.42 -1.18
N LEU A 62 15.04 2.45 -0.73
CA LEU A 62 15.44 1.83 0.53
C LEU A 62 14.74 2.48 1.74
N ALA A 63 14.58 3.81 1.72
CA ALA A 63 13.84 4.52 2.76
C ALA A 63 12.35 4.14 2.75
N MET A 64 11.74 4.03 1.57
CA MET A 64 10.35 3.59 1.41
C MET A 64 10.15 2.16 1.93
N ALA A 65 10.99 1.22 1.51
CA ALA A 65 10.95 -0.17 1.96
C ALA A 65 11.07 -0.28 3.49
N ALA A 66 11.97 0.48 4.10
CA ALA A 66 12.11 0.51 5.55
C ALA A 66 10.85 1.06 6.24
N ASN A 67 10.26 2.13 5.70
CA ASN A 67 9.05 2.72 6.27
C ASN A 67 7.85 1.76 6.21
N GLU A 68 7.66 1.05 5.11
CA GLU A 68 6.59 0.05 4.98
C GLU A 68 6.76 -1.11 5.97
N LEU A 69 7.99 -1.60 6.14
CA LEU A 69 8.29 -2.63 7.14
C LEU A 69 8.00 -2.13 8.57
N ILE A 70 8.30 -0.87 8.86
CA ILE A 70 8.02 -0.27 10.16
C ILE A 70 6.51 -0.06 10.38
N GLU A 71 5.79 0.36 9.35
CA GLU A 71 4.34 0.57 9.42
C GLU A 71 3.57 -0.74 9.61
N ALA A 72 4.08 -1.83 9.03
CA ALA A 72 3.50 -3.16 9.21
C ALA A 72 3.66 -3.71 10.64
N MET A 73 4.56 -3.14 11.46
CA MET A 73 4.71 -3.58 12.84
C MET A 73 3.52 -3.12 13.70
N PRO A 74 2.91 -4.01 14.49
CA PRO A 74 1.88 -3.62 15.43
C PRO A 74 2.48 -2.62 16.44
N ARG A 75 1.96 -1.39 16.43
CA ARG A 75 2.23 -0.44 17.52
C ARG A 75 1.65 -1.08 18.77
N LEU A 76 2.51 -1.49 19.72
CA LEU A 76 2.12 -2.18 20.95
C LEU A 76 0.85 -1.55 21.53
N PHE A 77 -0.27 -2.28 21.44
CA PHE A 77 -1.50 -1.88 22.11
C PHE A 77 -1.43 -2.40 23.53
N ALA A 78 -1.26 -1.48 24.48
CA ALA A 78 -1.47 -1.81 25.87
C ALA A 78 -2.97 -2.12 26.05
N PRO A 79 -3.33 -3.29 26.61
CA PRO A 79 -4.72 -3.63 26.84
C PRO A 79 -5.35 -2.62 27.80
N TYR A 80 -6.59 -2.21 27.54
CA TYR A 80 -7.36 -1.44 28.51
C TYR A 80 -7.86 -2.37 29.62
N SER A 81 -8.07 -1.83 30.82
CA SER A 81 -8.56 -2.60 31.96
C SER A 81 -9.89 -3.33 31.67
N ASP A 82 -10.70 -2.83 30.74
CA ASP A 82 -11.96 -3.45 30.33
C ASP A 82 -11.76 -4.61 29.33
N ASP A 83 -10.71 -4.59 28.50
CA ASP A 83 -10.36 -5.71 27.59
C ASP A 83 -9.99 -6.98 28.38
N LEU A 84 -9.51 -6.79 29.62
CA LEU A 84 -9.10 -7.87 30.52
C LEU A 84 -10.28 -8.51 31.27
N ASN A 85 -11.45 -7.88 31.25
CA ASN A 85 -12.66 -8.35 31.92
C ASN A 85 -13.75 -8.83 30.94
N LEU A 86 -13.45 -8.88 29.63
CA LEU A 86 -14.36 -9.45 28.64
C LEU A 86 -14.51 -10.96 28.91
N PRO A 87 -15.72 -11.46 29.22
CA PRO A 87 -15.93 -12.90 29.33
C PRO A 87 -15.70 -13.53 27.95
N GLU A 88 -14.89 -14.60 27.91
CA GLU A 88 -14.61 -15.37 26.69
C GLU A 88 -15.91 -15.68 25.92
N ALA A 89 -15.98 -15.21 24.67
CA ALA A 89 -16.89 -15.62 23.61
C ALA A 89 -18.33 -16.02 24.02
N VAL A 90 -19.26 -15.07 23.89
CA VAL A 90 -20.62 -15.43 23.45
C VAL A 90 -20.66 -15.38 21.92
N GLU A 91 -20.26 -16.47 21.28
CA GLU A 91 -20.75 -16.79 19.93
C GLU A 91 -22.27 -16.83 19.97
N GLY A 92 -22.94 -15.91 19.28
CA GLY A 92 -24.40 -15.94 19.12
C GLY A 92 -25.03 -14.60 18.83
N VAL A 93 -25.09 -14.23 17.55
CA VAL A 93 -25.98 -13.19 16.99
C VAL A 93 -27.44 -13.52 17.40
N PRO A 94 -28.25 -12.54 17.84
CA PRO A 94 -29.19 -11.91 16.91
C PRO A 94 -29.31 -10.39 17.05
N GLU A 95 -29.03 -9.74 15.93
CA GLU A 95 -29.77 -8.64 15.32
C GLU A 95 -31.12 -8.31 15.98
N ALA A 96 -31.21 -7.11 16.56
CA ALA A 96 -32.47 -6.42 16.79
C ALA A 96 -32.23 -4.91 16.64
N VAL A 97 -32.28 -4.44 15.40
CA VAL A 97 -32.42 -3.01 15.10
C VAL A 97 -33.91 -2.71 15.03
N PRO A 98 -34.40 -1.73 15.80
CA PRO A 98 -35.50 -0.92 15.31
C PRO A 98 -35.11 0.54 15.44
N GLU A 99 -34.47 1.08 14.40
CA GLU A 99 -34.26 2.52 14.30
C GLU A 99 -35.44 3.14 13.55
N ALA A 100 -36.18 3.89 14.35
CA ALA A 100 -37.26 4.82 14.08
C ALA A 100 -37.40 5.34 12.64
N ALA A 101 -38.62 5.17 12.14
CA ALA A 101 -39.20 5.92 11.05
C ALA A 101 -39.16 7.43 11.32
N HIS A 102 -38.53 8.19 10.44
CA HIS A 102 -38.93 9.55 10.05
C HIS A 102 -38.22 9.90 8.74
N GLU A 103 -38.95 9.90 7.63
CA GLU A 103 -39.18 11.14 6.85
C GLU A 103 -40.20 10.87 5.73
N SER A 104 -41.30 11.61 5.80
CA SER A 104 -42.38 11.67 4.82
C SER A 104 -42.05 12.71 3.75
N GLY A 105 -42.13 12.33 2.46
CA GLY A 105 -41.89 13.30 1.37
C GLY A 105 -42.04 12.77 -0.05
N GLN A 106 -43.29 12.54 -0.47
CA GLN A 106 -43.79 12.67 -1.86
C GLN A 106 -43.31 11.67 -2.92
N GLU A 107 -44.09 10.59 -3.07
CA GLU A 107 -44.27 9.91 -4.34
C GLU A 107 -45.16 10.77 -5.26
N SER A 108 -44.65 11.07 -6.45
CA SER A 108 -45.48 11.40 -7.62
C SER A 108 -45.15 10.38 -8.69
N GLU A 109 -46.10 9.48 -8.90
CA GLU A 109 -46.02 8.37 -9.83
C GLU A 109 -46.11 8.80 -11.30
N SER A 110 -45.31 8.10 -12.11
CA SER A 110 -45.66 7.48 -13.38
C SER A 110 -46.24 8.32 -14.54
N ALA A 111 -45.39 8.53 -15.54
CA ALA A 111 -45.66 8.26 -16.96
C ALA A 111 -44.30 8.28 -17.68
N GLY A 112 -43.88 7.37 -18.55
CA GLY A 112 -44.57 6.38 -19.35
C GLY A 112 -43.71 6.17 -20.62
N GLY A 113 -43.70 4.95 -21.16
CA GLY A 113 -43.10 4.60 -22.47
C GLY A 113 -41.67 4.07 -22.34
N ARG A 114 -41.36 2.78 -22.60
CA ARG A 114 -41.39 2.09 -23.91
C ARG A 114 -40.67 2.96 -24.96
N ASP A 115 -39.59 2.56 -25.60
CA ASP A 115 -39.31 1.33 -26.36
C ASP A 115 -37.78 1.13 -26.39
N GLY A 116 -37.19 -0.06 -26.39
CA GLY A 116 -37.45 -1.13 -27.34
C GLY A 116 -36.54 -1.01 -28.57
N HIS A 117 -35.53 -1.90 -28.63
CA HIS A 117 -34.77 -2.35 -29.81
C HIS A 117 -33.55 -1.55 -30.31
N GLY A 118 -32.42 -2.27 -30.39
CA GLY A 118 -31.24 -1.87 -31.15
C GLY A 118 -29.95 -2.64 -30.85
N ARG A 119 -29.95 -3.98 -30.99
CA ARG A 119 -28.73 -4.76 -31.28
C ARG A 119 -28.88 -5.31 -32.71
N PRO A 120 -27.82 -5.81 -33.39
CA PRO A 120 -26.40 -5.43 -33.46
C PRO A 120 -25.92 -5.30 -34.93
N GLY A 121 -24.65 -4.98 -35.21
CA GLY A 121 -24.09 -5.16 -36.57
C GLY A 121 -22.70 -4.53 -36.80
N PRO A 122 -21.92 -5.03 -37.77
CA PRO A 122 -20.47 -5.25 -37.65
C PRO A 122 -19.61 -4.43 -38.64
N ASP A 123 -18.29 -4.68 -38.56
CA ASP A 123 -17.26 -4.41 -39.58
C ASP A 123 -16.83 -2.95 -39.82
N GLU A 124 -15.64 -2.61 -39.33
CA GLU A 124 -14.70 -1.87 -40.17
C GLU A 124 -13.30 -2.46 -40.04
N PHE A 125 -13.08 -3.43 -40.93
CA PHE A 125 -11.82 -3.92 -41.43
C PHE A 125 -11.00 -2.74 -41.97
N THR A 126 -9.71 -2.62 -41.64
CA THR A 126 -8.60 -2.33 -42.58
C THR A 126 -7.25 -2.44 -41.85
N ASP A 127 -6.57 -3.56 -42.08
CA ASP A 127 -5.12 -3.64 -42.31
C ASP A 127 -4.98 -3.78 -43.84
N PRO A 128 -4.07 -3.05 -44.51
CA PRO A 128 -2.82 -3.70 -44.91
C PRO A 128 -1.58 -2.78 -44.84
N SER A 129 -0.50 -3.33 -44.30
CA SER A 129 0.83 -3.51 -44.95
C SER A 129 1.52 -2.35 -45.72
N GLU A 130 2.83 -2.26 -45.46
CA GLU A 130 3.95 -1.90 -46.37
C GLU A 130 4.21 -0.43 -46.76
N ASP A 131 5.37 0.09 -46.34
CA ASP A 131 6.52 0.49 -47.19
C ASP A 131 7.69 0.72 -46.21
N GLY A 132 8.87 0.08 -46.31
CA GLY A 132 9.78 0.08 -47.46
C GLY A 132 11.07 0.76 -47.02
#